data_AF-A0A9W6VSW0-F1
#
_entry.id   AF-A0A9W6VSW0-F1
#
_cell.length_a   1.000
_cell.length_b   1.000
_cell.length_c   1.000
_cell.angle_alpha   90.00
_cell.angle_beta   90.00
_cell.angle_gamma   90.00
#
_symmetry.space_group_name_H-M   'P 1'
#
loop_
_entity.id
_entity.type
_entity.pdbx_description
1 polymer ?
#
loop_
_entity_poly.entity_id
_entity_poly.type
_entity_poly.pdbx_seq_one_letter_code
_entity_poly.pdbx_strand_id
1 'polypeptide(L)'
;MPSISPDRPDNELLKPREAAELCGVSVATLAVWARTGKLTPNVLTPGGHRRYRLADIRAFLQSTTTPKEADQEQLEVDAVRLYDQGWSIRQVADKFDYSYGTMRRILLKRTTLRRRRTA
;
A
#
# COMPACT_ATOMS: atom_id res chain seq x y z
N MET A 1 -9.41 16.04 -21.41
CA MET A 1 -9.84 15.20 -20.27
C MET A 1 -9.85 13.75 -20.75
N PRO A 2 -8.95 12.85 -20.31
CA PRO A 2 -9.13 11.44 -20.58
C PRO A 2 -10.20 10.88 -19.62
N SER A 3 -11.30 10.39 -20.18
CA SER A 3 -12.38 9.73 -19.46
C SER A 3 -12.05 8.23 -19.43
N ILE A 4 -11.54 7.74 -18.31
CA ILE A 4 -11.34 6.29 -18.11
C ILE A 4 -12.67 5.73 -17.63
N SER A 5 -13.43 5.13 -18.55
CA SER A 5 -14.63 4.38 -18.21
C SER A 5 -14.23 3.06 -17.54
N PRO A 6 -14.84 2.69 -16.41
CA PRO A 6 -14.52 1.47 -15.67
C PRO A 6 -14.90 0.17 -16.41
N ASP A 7 -15.70 0.27 -17.48
CA ASP A 7 -16.22 -0.85 -18.28
C ASP A 7 -15.35 -1.23 -19.49
N ARG A 8 -14.07 -0.83 -19.49
CA ARG A 8 -13.15 -1.19 -20.58
C ARG A 8 -12.89 -2.71 -20.61
N PRO A 9 -12.73 -3.32 -21.80
CA PRO A 9 -12.43 -4.74 -21.93
C PRO A 9 -11.03 -5.06 -21.38
N ASP A 10 -10.90 -6.21 -20.70
CA ASP A 10 -9.67 -6.63 -20.02
C ASP A 10 -8.44 -6.78 -20.94
N ASN A 11 -8.67 -7.03 -22.24
CA ASN A 11 -7.61 -7.14 -23.24
C ASN A 11 -7.15 -5.78 -23.80
N GLU A 12 -7.72 -4.67 -23.33
CA GLU A 12 -7.33 -3.34 -23.79
C GLU A 12 -5.90 -2.98 -23.36
N LEU A 13 -5.13 -2.42 -24.29
CA LEU A 13 -3.78 -1.93 -24.04
C LEU A 13 -3.80 -0.46 -23.61
N LEU A 14 -3.53 -0.26 -22.33
CA LEU A 14 -3.47 1.05 -21.70
C LEU A 14 -2.12 1.73 -21.90
N LYS A 15 -2.18 3.05 -22.08
CA LYS A 15 -1.00 3.91 -22.01
C LYS A 15 -0.52 4.02 -20.55
N PRO A 16 0.75 4.38 -20.30
CA PRO A 16 1.28 4.52 -18.94
C PRO A 16 0.46 5.48 -18.06
N ARG A 17 -0.09 6.54 -18.66
CA ARG A 17 -0.95 7.50 -17.97
C ARG A 17 -2.28 6.88 -17.53
N GLU A 18 -2.94 6.14 -18.42
CA GLU A 18 -4.22 5.50 -18.12
C GLU A 18 -4.06 4.40 -17.06
N ALA A 19 -2.98 3.62 -17.17
CA ALA A 19 -2.62 2.63 -16.16
C ALA A 19 -2.34 3.29 -14.79
N ALA A 20 -1.70 4.46 -14.76
CA ALA A 20 -1.41 5.18 -13.53
C ALA A 20 -2.69 5.74 -12.86
N GLU A 21 -3.59 6.30 -13.67
CA GLU A 21 -4.90 6.78 -13.21
C GLU A 21 -5.75 5.64 -12.63
N LEU A 22 -5.76 4.45 -13.25
CA LEU A 22 -6.44 3.26 -12.69
C LEU A 22 -5.80 2.76 -11.40
N CYS A 23 -4.47 2.81 -11.30
CA CYS A 23 -3.76 2.41 -10.10
C CYS A 23 -3.79 3.47 -8.99
N GLY A 24 -4.32 4.68 -9.24
CA GLY A 24 -4.30 5.79 -8.29
C GLY A 24 -2.89 6.29 -7.95
N VAL A 25 -1.90 6.07 -8.81
CA VAL A 25 -0.49 6.45 -8.58
C VAL A 25 0.02 7.40 -9.66
N SER A 26 1.21 7.97 -9.44
CA SER A 26 1.88 8.75 -10.47
C SER A 26 2.44 7.85 -11.58
N VAL A 27 2.56 8.39 -12.80
CA VAL A 27 3.21 7.70 -13.94
C VAL A 27 4.66 7.32 -13.60
N ALA A 28 5.35 8.14 -12.80
CA ALA A 28 6.70 7.86 -12.34
C ALA A 28 6.76 6.61 -11.43
N THR A 29 5.79 6.47 -10.52
CA THR A 29 5.63 5.29 -9.66
C THR A 29 5.43 4.03 -10.50
N LEU A 30 4.57 4.13 -11.52
CA LEU A 30 4.30 3.02 -12.44
C LEU A 30 5.55 2.66 -13.26
N ALA A 31 6.34 3.65 -13.69
CA ALA A 31 7.62 3.42 -14.35
C ALA A 31 8.64 2.72 -13.44
N VAL A 32 8.68 3.05 -12.14
CA VAL A 32 9.52 2.35 -11.16
C VAL A 32 9.08 0.90 -10.97
N TRP A 33 7.77 0.63 -10.86
CA TRP A 33 7.27 -0.75 -10.78
C TRP A 33 7.64 -1.57 -12.00
N ALA A 34 7.57 -0.95 -13.17
CA ALA A 34 7.93 -1.63 -14.40
C ALA A 34 9.46 -1.75 -14.62
N ARG A 35 10.29 -0.99 -13.91
CA ARG A 35 11.76 -1.20 -13.87
C ARG A 35 12.17 -2.26 -12.86
N THR A 36 11.46 -2.33 -11.74
CA THR A 36 11.73 -3.27 -10.64
C THR A 36 11.11 -4.65 -10.87
N GLY A 37 10.42 -4.85 -12.01
CA GLY A 37 9.78 -6.13 -12.36
C GLY A 37 8.46 -6.38 -11.62
N LYS A 38 7.98 -5.43 -10.81
CA LYS A 38 6.70 -5.54 -10.11
C LYS A 38 5.51 -5.54 -11.05
N LEU A 39 5.60 -4.77 -12.13
CA LEU A 39 4.55 -4.68 -13.16
C LEU A 39 5.17 -4.85 -14.54
N THR A 40 4.88 -5.95 -15.21
CA THR A 40 5.43 -6.24 -16.54
C THR A 40 4.57 -5.63 -17.65
N PRO A 41 5.13 -4.78 -18.53
CA PRO A 41 4.41 -4.31 -19.71
C PRO A 41 4.20 -5.45 -20.70
N ASN A 42 3.03 -5.50 -21.32
CA ASN A 42 2.68 -6.57 -22.25
C ASN A 42 3.26 -6.34 -23.65
N VAL A 43 3.33 -5.07 -24.06
CA VAL A 43 3.88 -4.68 -25.37
C VAL A 43 4.86 -3.53 -25.18
N LEU A 44 6.04 -3.69 -25.77
CA LEU A 44 7.02 -2.63 -25.99
C LEU A 44 6.86 -2.17 -27.43
N THR A 45 6.51 -0.89 -27.64
CA THR A 45 6.56 -0.34 -29.00
C THR A 45 8.02 -0.17 -29.43
N PRO A 46 8.32 -0.13 -30.75
CA PRO A 46 9.68 0.09 -31.25
C PRO A 46 10.35 1.39 -30.74
N GLY A 47 9.56 2.37 -30.28
CA GLY A 47 10.02 3.60 -29.65
C GLY A 47 10.16 3.54 -28.12
N GLY A 48 10.05 2.36 -27.50
CA GLY A 48 10.23 2.17 -26.05
C GLY A 48 9.03 2.56 -25.18
N HIS A 49 7.88 2.91 -25.78
CA HIS A 49 6.67 3.14 -25.00
C HIS A 49 6.08 1.83 -24.51
N ARG A 50 5.78 1.80 -23.21
CA ARG A 50 5.21 0.64 -22.52
C ARG A 50 3.69 0.67 -22.64
N ARG A 51 3.10 -0.46 -23.03
CA ARG A 51 1.65 -0.68 -22.97
C ARG A 51 1.34 -1.78 -21.97
N TYR A 52 0.31 -1.58 -21.18
CA TYR A 52 -0.12 -2.49 -20.13
C TYR A 52 -1.50 -3.04 -20.47
N ARG A 53 -1.76 -4.34 -20.30
CA ARG A 53 -3.13 -4.84 -20.41
C ARG A 53 -3.92 -4.43 -19.18
N LEU A 54 -5.19 -4.08 -19.38
CA LEU A 54 -6.10 -3.79 -18.28
C LEU A 54 -6.21 -4.99 -17.32
N ALA A 55 -6.26 -6.22 -17.85
CA ALA A 55 -6.25 -7.46 -17.06
C ALA A 55 -5.04 -7.54 -16.12
N ASP A 56 -3.83 -7.29 -16.65
CA ASP A 56 -2.58 -7.35 -15.89
C ASP A 56 -2.56 -6.28 -14.79
N ILE A 57 -3.06 -5.08 -15.07
CA ILE A 57 -3.19 -4.00 -14.09
C ILE A 57 -4.19 -4.34 -13.01
N ARG A 58 -5.36 -4.90 -13.36
CA ARG A 58 -6.39 -5.33 -12.40
C ARG A 58 -5.88 -6.46 -11.50
N ALA A 59 -5.23 -7.47 -12.09
CA ALA A 59 -4.60 -8.56 -11.33
C ALA A 59 -3.46 -8.06 -10.43
N PHE A 60 -2.65 -7.12 -10.93
CA PHE A 60 -1.61 -6.45 -10.14
C PHE A 60 -2.22 -5.68 -8.97
N LEU A 61 -3.32 -4.94 -9.19
CA LEU A 61 -4.02 -4.25 -8.11
C LEU A 61 -4.59 -5.24 -7.09
N GLN A 62 -5.26 -6.31 -7.50
CA GLN A 62 -5.75 -7.34 -6.56
C GLN A 62 -4.63 -7.98 -5.73
N SER A 63 -3.46 -8.20 -6.35
CA SER A 63 -2.28 -8.76 -5.67
C SER A 63 -1.50 -7.75 -4.82
N THR A 64 -1.60 -6.45 -5.10
CA THR A 64 -1.00 -5.40 -4.26
C THR A 64 -1.95 -4.82 -3.22
N THR A 65 -3.26 -4.97 -3.41
CA THR A 65 -4.35 -4.59 -2.49
C THR A 65 -4.49 -5.56 -1.32
N THR A 66 -3.68 -6.62 -1.23
CA THR A 66 -3.72 -7.58 -0.11
C THR A 66 -2.28 -7.98 0.26
N PRO A 67 -1.82 -8.09 1.54
CA PRO A 67 -2.47 -7.98 2.84
C PRO A 67 -1.89 -6.84 3.72
N LYS A 68 -1.10 -5.91 3.16
CA LYS A 68 -0.29 -5.00 3.99
C LYS A 68 -1.11 -4.07 4.88
N GLU A 69 -2.32 -3.69 4.47
CA GLU A 69 -3.26 -2.95 5.33
C GLU A 69 -3.93 -3.84 6.38
N ALA A 70 -4.25 -5.09 6.06
CA ALA A 70 -4.80 -6.04 7.03
C ALA A 70 -3.74 -6.45 8.08
N ASP A 71 -2.51 -6.71 7.64
CA ASP A 71 -1.36 -6.97 8.51
C ASP A 71 -1.05 -5.75 9.37
N GLN A 72 -1.15 -4.53 8.81
CA GLN A 72 -1.00 -3.30 9.57
C GLN A 72 -2.15 -3.12 10.56
N GLU A 73 -3.41 -3.29 10.16
CA GLU A 73 -4.56 -3.15 11.04
C GLU A 73 -4.52 -4.16 12.19
N GLN A 74 -4.17 -5.41 11.92
CA GLN A 74 -3.99 -6.44 12.94
C GLN A 74 -2.86 -6.08 13.90
N LEU A 75 -1.71 -5.63 13.37
CA LEU A 75 -0.58 -5.15 14.17
C LEU A 75 -0.97 -3.95 15.03
N GLU A 76 -1.73 -3.00 14.48
CA GLU A 76 -2.20 -1.82 15.20
C GLU A 76 -3.14 -2.24 16.35
N VAL A 77 -4.07 -3.16 16.10
CA VAL A 77 -4.98 -3.71 17.11
C VAL A 77 -4.22 -4.43 18.21
N ASP A 78 -3.25 -5.28 17.86
CA ASP A 78 -2.44 -6.02 18.83
C ASP A 78 -1.52 -5.07 19.62
N ALA A 79 -0.95 -4.06 18.97
CA ALA A 79 -0.13 -3.03 19.62
C ALA A 79 -0.94 -2.23 20.65
N VAL A 80 -2.15 -1.79 20.29
CA VAL A 80 -3.06 -1.10 21.23
C VAL A 80 -3.44 -2.01 22.39
N ARG A 81 -3.80 -3.27 22.11
CA ARG A 81 -4.14 -4.26 23.14
C ARG A 81 -2.99 -4.45 24.14
N LEU A 82 -1.75 -4.57 23.66
CA LEU A 82 -0.58 -4.73 24.54
C LEU A 82 -0.31 -3.47 25.37
N TYR A 83 -0.47 -2.30 24.77
CA TYR A 83 -0.35 -1.03 25.49
C TYR A 83 -1.40 -0.90 26.61
N ASP A 84 -2.66 -1.24 26.35
CA ASP A 84 -3.74 -1.22 27.34
C ASP A 84 -3.55 -2.28 28.44
N GLN A 85 -2.88 -3.40 28.14
CA GLN A 85 -2.42 -4.37 29.14
C GLN A 85 -1.27 -3.84 30.03
N GLY A 86 -0.80 -2.61 29.80
CA GLY A 86 0.22 -1.95 30.61
C GLY A 86 1.63 -2.04 30.07
N TRP A 87 1.83 -2.62 28.88
CA TRP A 87 3.14 -2.63 28.23
C TRP A 87 3.58 -1.20 27.88
N SER A 88 4.87 -0.91 28.04
CA SER A 88 5.42 0.37 27.58
C SER A 88 5.52 0.41 26.05
N ILE A 89 5.46 1.61 25.46
CA ILE A 89 5.59 1.81 24.00
C ILE A 89 6.87 1.15 23.45
N ARG A 90 7.96 1.12 24.24
CA ARG A 90 9.21 0.43 23.85
C ARG A 90 9.01 -1.09 23.76
N GLN A 91 8.45 -1.72 24.77
CA GLN A 91 8.21 -3.17 24.77
C GLN A 91 7.26 -3.61 23.65
N VAL A 92 6.26 -2.78 23.35
CA VAL A 92 5.37 -3.02 22.20
C VAL A 92 6.17 -2.88 20.90
N ALA A 93 6.99 -1.84 20.77
CA ALA A 93 7.82 -1.62 19.57
C ALA A 93 8.78 -2.80 19.32
N ASP A 94 9.50 -3.25 20.37
CA ASP A 94 10.42 -4.38 20.30
C ASP A 94 9.70 -5.68 19.92
N LYS A 95 8.46 -5.90 20.40
CA LYS A 95 7.67 -7.09 20.08
C LYS A 95 7.30 -7.21 18.59
N PHE A 96 7.16 -6.09 17.90
CA PHE A 96 6.86 -6.05 16.47
C PHE A 96 8.07 -5.73 15.59
N ASP A 97 9.28 -5.61 16.17
CA ASP A 97 10.49 -5.15 15.49
C ASP A 97 10.34 -3.75 14.85
N TYR A 98 9.56 -2.88 15.49
CA TYR A 98 9.35 -1.50 15.08
C TYR A 98 10.19 -0.53 15.91
N SER A 99 10.54 0.60 15.32
CA SER A 99 11.16 1.68 16.09
C SER A 99 10.15 2.34 17.04
N TYR A 100 10.63 2.77 18.21
CA TYR A 100 9.84 3.49 19.22
C TYR A 100 9.02 4.65 18.63
N GLY A 101 9.63 5.44 17.73
CA GLY A 101 8.97 6.58 17.10
C GLY A 101 7.80 6.17 16.18
N THR A 102 7.93 5.04 15.49
CA THR A 102 6.86 4.51 14.64
C THR A 102 5.75 3.91 15.48
N MET A 103 6.08 3.11 16.49
CA MET A 103 5.09 2.55 17.41
C MET A 103 4.33 3.65 18.18
N ARG A 104 5.02 4.69 18.63
CA ARG A 104 4.39 5.85 19.26
C ARG A 104 3.37 6.53 18.34
N ARG A 105 3.69 6.70 17.05
CA ARG A 105 2.78 7.29 16.05
C ARG A 105 1.55 6.42 15.81
N ILE A 106 1.74 5.09 15.74
CA ILE A 106 0.65 4.12 15.57
C ILE A 106 -0.33 4.21 16.74
N LEU A 107 0.17 4.12 17.97
CA LEU A 107 -0.67 4.19 19.16
C LEU A 107 -1.39 5.55 19.25
N LEU A 108 -0.71 6.66 18.97
CA LEU A 108 -1.31 8.01 19.00
C LEU A 108 -2.52 8.20 18.06
N LYS A 109 -2.65 7.42 16.98
CA LYS A 109 -3.80 7.52 16.06
C LYS A 109 -5.10 6.96 16.66
N ARG A 110 -5.01 5.97 17.56
CA ARG A 110 -6.17 5.18 18.03
C ARG A 110 -6.38 5.22 19.54
N THR A 111 -5.33 5.37 20.34
CA THR A 111 -5.44 5.47 21.80
C THR A 111 -5.32 6.93 22.23
N THR A 112 -6.35 7.44 22.91
CA THR A 112 -6.21 8.61 23.79
C THR A 112 -5.26 8.22 24.91
N LEU A 113 -3.95 8.44 24.72
CA LEU A 113 -2.85 8.09 25.64
C LEU A 113 -3.33 8.17 27.09
N ARG A 114 -3.64 6.99 27.66
CA ARG A 114 -4.20 6.90 28.99
C ARG A 114 -3.10 7.34 29.95
N ARG A 115 -3.24 8.55 30.50
CA ARG A 115 -2.30 9.13 31.45
C ARG A 115 -2.20 8.15 32.64
N ARG A 116 -1.05 7.50 32.80
CA ARG A 116 -0.78 6.57 33.91
C ARG A 116 -1.20 7.24 35.23
N ARG A 117 -2.13 6.64 35.95
CA ARG A 117 -2.27 6.85 37.40
C ARG A 117 -1.17 6.02 38.05
N THR A 118 -0.15 6.70 38.56
CA THR A 118 0.73 6.19 39.61
C THR A 118 -0.09 6.08 40.89
N ALA A 119 -0.14 4.88 41.47
CA ALA A 119 -0.51 4.62 42.86
C ALA A 119 0.53 3.65 43.43
#